data_AF-A0A0A1WFY4-F1
#
_entry.id   AF-A0A0A1WFY4-F1
#
_cell.length_a   1.000
_cell.length_b   1.000
_cell.length_c   1.000
_cell.angle_alpha   90.00
_cell.angle_beta   90.00
_cell.angle_gamma   90.00
#
_symmetry.space_group_name_H-M   'P 1'
#
loop_
_entity.id
_entity.type
_entity.pdbx_description
1 polymer ?
#
loop_
_entity_poly.entity_id
_entity_poly.type
_entity_poly.pdbx_seq_one_letter_code
_entity_poly.pdbx_strand_id
1 'polypeptide(L)'
;MIPKVFGITRTLGLRNLAVRNLTRTSSNLYHLNITRREVLQCPIKSHPLTTNSLIQNFSTENSHRKPIPSVKYNDIKDLPNHPEKLLIDVRERQELEETGRIPTSINIPLDSVVRVLAEDVRPQRFQSKYGRQKPTFEDEIIFTCKMGRRALKAAEIANAMGFTNVKYYEGSWEDWVKNENH
;
A
#
# COMPACT_ATOMS: atom_id res chain seq x y z
N MET A 1 16.25 -57.77 -20.50
CA MET A 1 16.95 -58.61 -19.50
C MET A 1 16.60 -58.10 -18.11
N ILE A 2 16.53 -58.95 -17.09
CA ILE A 2 16.05 -58.68 -15.71
C ILE A 2 17.05 -59.30 -14.69
N PRO A 3 17.37 -58.62 -13.58
CA PRO A 3 16.95 -59.00 -12.19
C PRO A 3 16.16 -57.85 -11.51
N LYS A 4 15.28 -57.96 -10.49
CA LYS A 4 14.74 -59.02 -9.59
C LYS A 4 15.60 -59.58 -8.43
N VAL A 5 14.90 -59.80 -7.29
CA VAL A 5 15.30 -60.50 -6.02
C VAL A 5 16.34 -59.75 -5.16
N PHE A 6 16.18 -59.48 -3.86
CA PHE A 6 15.09 -59.58 -2.84
C PHE A 6 15.32 -58.45 -1.78
N GLY A 7 14.61 -58.23 -0.66
CA GLY A 7 13.52 -58.94 0.03
C GLY A 7 13.96 -59.59 1.37
N ILE A 8 13.54 -59.04 2.53
CA ILE A 8 13.16 -59.75 3.80
C ILE A 8 12.66 -58.73 4.85
N THR A 9 11.64 -59.13 5.60
CA THR A 9 10.95 -58.37 6.67
C THR A 9 11.38 -58.81 8.07
N ARG A 10 11.12 -57.98 9.09
CA ARG A 10 10.79 -58.47 10.44
C ARG A 10 9.91 -57.50 11.23
N THR A 11 9.18 -58.04 12.21
CA THR A 11 7.90 -57.53 12.70
C THR A 11 7.86 -57.32 14.22
N LEU A 12 6.95 -56.43 14.63
CA LEU A 12 6.17 -56.42 15.89
C LEU A 12 6.90 -56.35 17.25
N GLY A 13 6.63 -55.25 17.96
CA GLY A 13 6.60 -55.15 19.42
C GLY A 13 5.37 -54.32 19.82
N LEU A 14 4.53 -54.81 20.73
CA LEU A 14 3.15 -54.36 20.92
C LEU A 14 2.89 -53.89 22.36
N ARG A 15 1.90 -53.00 22.53
CA ARG A 15 1.20 -52.58 23.77
C ARG A 15 1.91 -51.53 24.66
N ASN A 16 1.21 -50.41 24.88
CA ASN A 16 0.30 -50.35 26.04
C ASN A 16 -0.83 -49.33 25.84
N LEU A 17 -1.97 -49.61 26.48
CA LEU A 17 -3.23 -48.87 26.38
C LEU A 17 -3.48 -48.11 27.70
N ALA A 18 -3.75 -46.81 27.65
CA ALA A 18 -4.28 -46.08 28.80
C ALA A 18 -5.03 -44.81 28.36
N VAL A 19 -6.37 -44.89 28.31
CA VAL A 19 -7.25 -43.73 28.14
C VAL A 19 -7.58 -43.17 29.51
N ARG A 20 -7.26 -41.89 29.79
CA ARG A 20 -7.91 -41.10 30.85
C ARG A 20 -8.07 -39.64 30.41
N ASN A 21 -9.32 -39.24 30.16
CA ASN A 21 -9.70 -37.84 30.00
C ASN A 21 -9.63 -37.13 31.36
N LEU A 22 -8.98 -35.97 31.42
CA LEU A 22 -9.19 -34.98 32.48
C LEU A 22 -9.27 -33.60 31.86
N THR A 23 -10.47 -33.02 31.87
CA THR A 23 -10.72 -31.64 31.50
C THR A 23 -10.26 -30.71 32.62
N ARG A 24 -9.35 -29.76 32.33
CA ARG A 24 -9.29 -28.50 33.07
C ARG A 24 -8.67 -27.40 32.23
N THR A 25 -9.28 -26.23 32.30
CA THR A 25 -8.86 -24.99 31.63
C THR A 25 -7.58 -24.42 32.22
N SER A 26 -6.69 -23.88 31.37
CA SER A 26 -6.22 -22.49 31.49
C SER A 26 -5.40 -22.09 30.27
N SER A 27 -5.62 -20.87 29.77
CA SER A 27 -4.80 -20.20 28.75
C SER A 27 -3.40 -19.87 29.26
N ASN A 28 -2.38 -19.98 28.40
CA ASN A 28 -1.13 -19.24 28.60
C ASN A 28 -0.52 -18.81 27.26
N LEU A 29 -0.36 -17.50 27.09
CA LEU A 29 0.41 -16.90 26.00
C LEU A 29 1.88 -16.82 26.40
N TYR A 30 2.77 -16.94 25.42
CA TYR A 30 4.19 -16.66 25.53
C TYR A 30 4.41 -15.15 25.65
N HIS A 31 4.82 -14.69 26.85
CA HIS A 31 5.11 -13.30 27.16
C HIS A 31 6.61 -13.01 27.00
N LEU A 32 6.97 -12.06 26.15
CA LEU A 32 8.35 -11.58 25.98
C LEU A 32 8.57 -10.31 26.82
N ASN A 33 9.47 -10.38 27.80
CA ASN A 33 9.82 -9.26 28.67
C ASN A 33 10.88 -8.36 28.03
N ILE A 34 10.60 -7.06 27.89
CA ILE A 34 11.63 -6.04 27.63
C ILE A 34 11.67 -5.08 28.83
N THR A 35 12.84 -4.99 29.46
CA THR A 35 13.08 -4.21 30.67
C THR A 35 13.16 -2.72 30.39
N ARG A 36 12.39 -1.94 31.16
CA ARG A 36 12.28 -0.48 31.08
C ARG A 36 13.37 0.17 31.95
N ARG A 37 14.20 1.06 31.39
CA ARG A 37 15.07 1.96 32.17
C ARG A 37 14.34 3.26 32.55
N GLU A 38 14.91 3.92 33.55
CA GLU A 38 14.27 4.90 34.43
C GLU A 38 13.68 6.14 33.74
N VAL A 39 12.57 6.63 34.30
CA VAL A 39 12.12 8.02 34.17
C VAL A 39 12.02 8.56 35.59
N LEU A 40 12.84 9.56 35.92
CA LEU A 40 12.80 10.22 37.22
C LEU A 40 11.59 11.15 37.34
N GLN A 41 11.23 11.44 38.58
CA GLN A 41 9.85 11.70 39.01
C GLN A 41 9.60 13.19 39.33
N CYS A 42 8.43 13.71 38.93
CA CYS A 42 7.89 14.98 39.41
C CYS A 42 6.50 14.74 40.05
N PRO A 43 6.17 15.31 41.24
CA PRO A 43 4.95 14.94 41.96
C PRO A 43 3.72 15.69 41.46
N ILE A 44 2.63 14.96 41.22
CA ILE A 44 1.33 15.54 40.86
C ILE A 44 0.62 16.00 42.15
N LYS A 45 0.45 17.31 42.33
CA LYS A 45 -0.49 17.87 43.32
C LYS A 45 -1.87 18.00 42.68
N SER A 46 -2.88 17.36 43.27
CA SER A 46 -4.26 17.42 42.79
C SER A 46 -4.94 18.74 43.17
N HIS A 47 -5.42 19.49 42.19
CA HIS A 47 -6.37 20.60 42.37
C HIS A 47 -7.55 20.44 41.39
N PRO A 48 -8.75 20.95 41.76
CA PRO A 48 -10.01 20.53 41.13
C PRO A 48 -10.26 21.15 39.75
N LEU A 49 -11.23 20.56 39.05
CA LEU A 49 -11.66 20.92 37.71
C LEU A 49 -12.20 22.37 37.65
N THR A 50 -11.56 23.22 36.83
CA THR A 50 -12.17 24.45 36.31
C THR A 50 -12.35 24.28 34.81
N THR A 51 -13.60 24.21 34.37
CA THR A 51 -13.96 24.13 32.96
C THR A 51 -13.70 25.46 32.26
N ASN A 52 -12.71 25.49 31.37
CA ASN A 52 -12.68 26.41 30.24
C ASN A 52 -12.20 25.60 29.03
N SER A 53 -13.14 25.22 28.16
CA SER A 53 -12.84 24.54 26.90
C SER A 53 -12.24 25.54 25.91
N LEU A 54 -10.95 25.85 26.11
CA LEU A 54 -10.12 26.31 25.01
C LEU A 54 -10.02 25.15 24.03
N ILE A 55 -10.93 25.14 23.05
CA ILE A 55 -10.68 24.47 21.79
C ILE A 55 -9.43 25.14 21.24
N GLN A 56 -8.27 24.50 21.44
CA GLN A 56 -7.10 24.82 20.66
C GLN A 56 -7.45 24.47 19.22
N ASN A 57 -7.88 25.49 18.48
CA ASN A 57 -7.93 25.45 17.04
C ASN A 57 -6.54 24.99 16.60
N PHE A 58 -6.43 23.75 16.12
CA PHE A 58 -5.23 23.28 15.45
C PHE A 58 -5.11 24.12 14.17
N SER A 59 -4.35 25.20 14.28
CA SER A 59 -4.04 26.09 13.17
C SER A 59 -3.45 25.24 12.05
N THR A 60 -4.19 25.10 10.96
CA THR A 60 -3.70 24.44 9.75
C THR A 60 -2.56 25.28 9.17
N GLU A 61 -1.32 24.95 9.52
CA GLU A 61 -0.11 25.38 8.80
C GLU A 61 -0.03 24.73 7.41
N ASN A 62 -1.09 24.88 6.61
CA ASN A 62 -1.20 24.39 5.25
C ASN A 62 -1.53 25.52 4.25
N SER A 63 -1.23 26.77 4.64
CA SER A 63 -1.55 28.00 3.89
C SER A 63 -0.58 28.29 2.72
N HIS A 64 0.27 27.32 2.32
CA HIS A 64 1.25 27.56 1.25
C HIS A 64 1.60 26.36 0.35
N ARG A 65 0.92 25.22 0.49
CA ARG A 65 1.05 24.14 -0.51
C ARG A 65 0.11 24.44 -1.68
N LYS A 66 0.68 24.64 -2.87
CA LYS A 66 -0.12 24.80 -4.10
C LYS A 66 -1.02 23.57 -4.28
N PRO A 67 -2.30 23.73 -4.66
CA PRO A 67 -3.15 22.59 -5.00
C PRO A 67 -2.53 21.76 -6.12
N ILE A 68 -2.62 20.44 -5.99
CA ILE A 68 -2.17 19.53 -7.05
C ILE A 68 -3.13 19.68 -8.24
N PRO A 69 -2.63 19.91 -9.46
CA PRO A 69 -3.48 20.06 -10.64
C PRO A 69 -4.17 18.74 -11.03
N SER A 70 -5.42 18.83 -11.48
CA SER A 70 -6.11 17.72 -12.13
C SER A 70 -5.99 17.77 -13.64
N VAL A 71 -6.00 16.59 -14.28
CA VAL A 71 -6.09 16.42 -15.74
C VAL A 71 -7.47 15.89 -16.14
N LYS A 72 -7.82 16.01 -17.41
CA LYS A 72 -9.12 15.63 -17.99
C LYS A 72 -8.96 14.48 -19.00
N TYR A 73 -10.07 13.90 -19.44
CA TYR A 73 -10.09 12.74 -20.34
C TYR A 73 -9.18 12.89 -21.58
N ASN A 74 -9.20 14.04 -22.25
CA ASN A 74 -8.38 14.27 -23.45
C ASN A 74 -6.87 14.17 -23.16
N ASP A 75 -6.41 14.68 -22.02
CA ASP A 75 -5.00 14.58 -21.60
C ASP A 75 -4.57 13.11 -21.42
N ILE A 76 -5.49 12.26 -20.94
CA ILE A 76 -5.29 10.83 -20.72
C ILE A 76 -5.34 10.06 -22.06
N LYS A 77 -6.26 10.43 -22.95
CA LYS A 77 -6.43 9.81 -24.27
C LYS A 77 -5.20 9.99 -25.16
N ASP A 78 -4.49 11.10 -24.99
CA ASP A 78 -3.28 11.48 -25.74
C ASP A 78 -1.97 10.86 -25.18
N LEU A 79 -2.00 10.23 -23.99
CA LEU A 79 -0.81 9.60 -23.40
C LEU A 79 -0.06 8.57 -24.25
N PRO A 80 -0.67 7.81 -25.19
CA PRO A 80 0.07 6.98 -26.12
C PRO A 80 1.09 7.74 -26.98
N ASN A 81 0.88 9.04 -27.22
CA ASN A 81 1.80 9.92 -27.94
C ASN A 81 2.90 10.51 -27.04
N HIS A 82 2.82 10.27 -25.72
CA HIS A 82 3.66 10.87 -24.68
C HIS A 82 4.32 9.79 -23.80
N PRO A 83 5.26 8.99 -24.34
CA PRO A 83 5.91 7.89 -23.61
C PRO A 83 6.75 8.34 -22.40
N GLU A 84 7.12 9.62 -22.33
CA GLU A 84 7.78 10.27 -21.19
C GLU A 84 6.87 10.44 -19.97
N LYS A 85 5.54 10.53 -20.17
CA LYS A 85 4.57 10.71 -19.08
C LYS A 85 4.16 9.36 -18.50
N LEU A 86 4.05 9.27 -17.17
CA LEU A 86 3.71 8.02 -16.48
C LEU A 86 2.31 8.06 -15.86
N LEU A 87 1.40 7.24 -16.39
CA LEU A 87 0.08 7.01 -15.81
C LEU A 87 0.11 5.82 -14.84
N ILE A 88 -0.25 6.08 -13.58
CA ILE A 88 -0.29 5.09 -12.51
C ILE A 88 -1.73 4.88 -12.04
N ASP A 89 -2.28 3.68 -12.25
CA ASP A 89 -3.56 3.26 -11.67
C ASP A 89 -3.34 2.69 -10.27
N VAL A 90 -3.88 3.38 -9.26
CA VAL A 90 -3.73 3.05 -7.83
C VAL A 90 -4.87 2.23 -7.25
N ARG A 91 -5.74 1.68 -8.11
CA ARG A 91 -6.72 0.65 -7.72
C ARG A 91 -6.03 -0.66 -7.32
N GLU A 92 -6.78 -1.50 -6.62
CA GLU A 92 -6.33 -2.87 -6.37
C GLU A 92 -6.33 -3.70 -7.65
N ARG A 93 -5.42 -4.68 -7.71
CA ARG A 93 -5.23 -5.51 -8.92
C ARG A 93 -6.55 -6.16 -9.38
N GLN A 94 -7.36 -6.65 -8.45
CA GLN A 94 -8.65 -7.27 -8.73
C GLN A 94 -9.62 -6.32 -9.44
N GLU A 95 -9.65 -5.03 -9.09
CA GLU A 95 -10.51 -4.04 -9.77
C GLU A 95 -10.15 -3.91 -11.26
N LEU A 96 -8.86 -4.04 -11.62
CA LEU A 96 -8.40 -4.01 -13.01
C LEU A 96 -8.69 -5.31 -13.76
N GLU A 97 -8.71 -6.44 -13.06
CA GLU A 97 -9.06 -7.76 -13.64
C GLU A 97 -10.58 -7.85 -13.91
N GLU A 98 -11.40 -7.24 -13.06
CA GLU A 98 -12.87 -7.19 -13.21
C GLU A 98 -13.35 -6.16 -14.23
N THR A 99 -12.77 -4.96 -14.24
CA THR A 99 -13.29 -3.83 -15.03
C THR A 99 -12.43 -3.45 -16.24
N GLY A 100 -11.17 -3.86 -16.27
CA GLY A 100 -10.20 -3.39 -17.25
C GLY A 100 -9.37 -2.20 -16.76
N ARG A 101 -8.63 -1.59 -17.70
CA ARG A 101 -7.54 -0.65 -17.42
C ARG A 101 -7.39 0.37 -18.54
N ILE A 102 -7.01 1.59 -18.18
CA ILE A 102 -6.71 2.67 -19.14
C ILE A 102 -5.45 2.26 -19.95
N PRO A 103 -5.41 2.47 -21.27
CA PRO A 103 -4.20 2.26 -22.08
C PRO A 103 -2.98 2.97 -21.49
N THR A 104 -1.79 2.40 -21.69
CA THR A 104 -0.48 2.87 -21.16
C THR A 104 -0.29 2.86 -19.63
N SER A 105 -1.37 2.69 -18.84
CA SER A 105 -1.30 2.72 -17.38
C SER A 105 -0.55 1.52 -16.78
N ILE A 106 0.22 1.77 -15.72
CA ILE A 106 0.79 0.74 -14.85
C ILE A 106 0.03 0.67 -13.53
N ASN A 107 -0.11 -0.52 -12.94
CA ASN A 107 -0.81 -0.70 -11.67
C ASN A 107 0.16 -0.67 -10.48
N ILE A 108 0.00 0.32 -9.60
CA ILE A 108 0.69 0.42 -8.33
C ILE A 108 -0.38 0.76 -7.27
N PRO A 109 -0.96 -0.23 -6.59
CA PRO A 109 -1.99 0.01 -5.57
C PRO A 109 -1.54 1.04 -4.53
N LEU A 110 -2.47 1.83 -3.99
CA LEU A 110 -2.19 3.01 -3.15
C LEU A 110 -1.17 2.71 -2.02
N ASP A 111 -1.37 1.62 -1.29
CA ASP A 111 -0.51 1.18 -0.16
C ASP A 111 0.91 0.75 -0.59
N SER A 112 1.15 0.66 -1.91
CA SER A 112 2.44 0.35 -2.50
C SER A 112 3.17 1.58 -3.05
N VAL A 113 2.51 2.74 -3.21
CA VAL A 113 3.07 3.93 -3.86
C VAL A 113 4.38 4.37 -3.19
N VAL A 114 4.37 4.58 -1.86
CA VAL A 114 5.57 4.99 -1.09
C VAL A 114 6.74 4.04 -1.32
N ARG A 115 6.51 2.73 -1.18
CA ARG A 115 7.54 1.69 -1.28
C ARG A 115 8.07 1.49 -2.70
N VAL A 116 7.27 1.83 -3.72
CA VAL A 116 7.63 1.61 -5.13
C VAL A 116 8.30 2.83 -5.75
N LEU A 117 7.93 4.04 -5.31
CA LEU A 117 8.52 5.30 -5.77
C LEU A 117 9.69 5.79 -4.90
N ALA A 118 9.94 5.16 -3.74
CA ALA A 118 11.08 5.50 -2.87
C ALA A 118 12.41 5.53 -3.63
N GLU A 119 13.28 6.47 -3.26
CA GLU A 119 14.53 6.77 -3.97
C GLU A 119 15.45 5.55 -4.11
N ASP A 120 15.56 4.75 -3.04
CA ASP A 120 16.38 3.53 -2.93
C ASP A 120 15.95 2.38 -3.86
N VAL A 121 14.75 2.44 -4.45
CA VAL A 121 14.29 1.48 -5.45
C VAL A 121 15.10 1.63 -6.74
N ARG A 122 15.99 0.67 -7.01
CA ARG A 122 16.80 0.61 -8.24
C ARG A 122 15.94 0.71 -9.51
N PRO A 123 16.24 1.62 -10.46
CA PRO A 123 15.45 1.81 -11.68
C PRO A 123 15.23 0.53 -12.49
N GLN A 124 16.24 -0.35 -12.57
CA GLN A 124 16.14 -1.63 -13.29
C GLN A 124 15.08 -2.55 -12.68
N ARG A 125 14.93 -2.56 -11.34
CA ARG A 125 13.91 -3.36 -10.65
C ARG A 125 12.49 -2.87 -10.96
N PHE A 126 12.33 -1.55 -11.08
CA PHE A 126 11.07 -0.93 -11.50
C PHE A 126 10.76 -1.29 -12.96
N GLN A 127 11.72 -1.10 -13.87
CA GLN A 127 11.59 -1.43 -15.30
C GLN A 127 11.24 -2.90 -15.52
N SER A 128 11.92 -3.84 -14.87
CA SER A 128 11.61 -5.28 -14.99
C SER A 128 10.22 -5.66 -14.46
N LYS A 129 9.65 -4.90 -13.52
CA LYS A 129 8.34 -5.18 -12.93
C LYS A 129 7.18 -4.51 -13.68
N TYR A 130 7.38 -3.28 -14.16
CA TYR A 130 6.32 -2.43 -14.69
C TYR A 130 6.41 -2.17 -16.21
N GLY A 131 7.51 -2.55 -16.86
CA GLY A 131 7.71 -2.31 -18.30
C GLY A 131 7.95 -0.83 -18.66
N ARG A 132 7.98 0.07 -17.69
CA ARG A 132 8.24 1.51 -17.83
C ARG A 132 9.47 1.90 -17.02
N GLN A 133 10.16 2.97 -17.41
CA GLN A 133 11.29 3.50 -16.65
C GLN A 133 10.81 3.99 -15.29
N LYS A 134 11.68 3.94 -14.26
CA LYS A 134 11.37 4.58 -12.97
C LYS A 134 11.40 6.10 -13.20
N PRO A 135 10.35 6.85 -12.83
CA PRO A 135 10.34 8.30 -12.99
C PRO A 135 11.39 8.96 -12.07
N THR A 136 11.98 10.06 -12.53
CA THR A 136 12.74 11.00 -11.70
C THR A 136 11.77 11.93 -10.93
N PHE A 137 12.29 12.87 -10.13
CA PHE A 137 11.47 13.82 -9.38
C PHE A 137 10.86 14.93 -10.26
N GLU A 138 11.32 15.06 -11.51
CA GLU A 138 10.91 16.07 -12.49
C GLU A 138 9.94 15.50 -13.54
N ASP A 139 9.96 14.17 -13.76
CA ASP A 139 9.09 13.46 -14.69
C ASP A 139 7.60 13.65 -14.36
N GLU A 140 6.77 13.71 -15.39
CA GLU A 140 5.33 13.87 -15.21
C GLU A 140 4.66 12.58 -14.76
N ILE A 141 4.14 12.57 -13.52
CA ILE A 141 3.38 11.45 -12.97
C ILE A 141 1.91 11.84 -12.84
N ILE A 142 1.05 11.05 -13.50
CA ILE A 142 -0.40 11.19 -13.43
C ILE A 142 -0.97 9.99 -12.69
N PHE A 143 -1.67 10.23 -11.59
CA PHE A 143 -2.40 9.19 -10.86
C PHE A 143 -3.84 9.05 -11.34
N THR A 144 -4.35 7.83 -11.43
CA THR A 144 -5.77 7.52 -11.68
C THR A 144 -6.25 6.44 -10.71
N CYS A 145 -7.56 6.37 -10.45
CA CYS A 145 -8.15 5.27 -9.69
C CYS A 145 -9.55 4.92 -10.22
N LYS A 146 -10.52 4.62 -9.35
CA LYS A 146 -11.93 4.45 -9.72
C LYS A 146 -12.65 5.80 -9.96
N MET A 147 -12.53 6.72 -9.00
CA MET A 147 -13.35 7.95 -8.88
C MET A 147 -12.58 9.14 -8.26
N GLY A 148 -11.33 9.36 -8.68
CA GLY A 148 -10.49 10.50 -8.27
C GLY A 148 -9.87 10.43 -6.87
N ARG A 149 -10.63 10.03 -5.83
CA ARG A 149 -10.20 10.18 -4.42
C ARG A 149 -8.88 9.50 -4.06
N ARG A 150 -8.66 8.24 -4.46
CA ARG A 150 -7.36 7.56 -4.24
C ARG A 150 -6.24 8.13 -5.11
N ALA A 151 -6.57 8.69 -6.28
CA ALA A 151 -5.60 9.27 -7.20
C ALA A 151 -5.04 10.59 -6.64
N LEU A 152 -5.90 11.47 -6.13
CA LEU A 152 -5.50 12.65 -5.38
C LEU A 152 -4.63 12.25 -4.17
N LYS A 153 -5.00 11.20 -3.43
CA LYS A 153 -4.20 10.76 -2.27
C LYS A 153 -2.81 10.25 -2.66
N ALA A 154 -2.70 9.48 -3.75
CA ALA A 154 -1.41 9.06 -4.28
C ALA A 154 -0.57 10.26 -4.77
N ALA A 155 -1.21 11.25 -5.37
CA ALA A 155 -0.55 12.48 -5.80
C ALA A 155 0.00 13.30 -4.61
N GLU A 156 -0.78 13.44 -3.53
CA GLU A 156 -0.30 14.06 -2.27
C GLU A 156 0.94 13.34 -1.71
N ILE A 157 0.92 12.01 -1.74
CA ILE A 157 2.04 11.17 -1.28
C ILE A 157 3.28 11.40 -2.15
N ALA A 158 3.16 11.33 -3.48
CA ALA A 158 4.28 11.54 -4.38
C ALA A 158 4.84 12.98 -4.26
N ASN A 159 3.98 14.00 -4.20
CA ASN A 159 4.40 15.38 -3.95
C ASN A 159 5.11 15.53 -2.59
N ALA A 160 4.68 14.82 -1.55
CA ALA A 160 5.37 14.79 -0.26
C ALA A 160 6.71 14.01 -0.28
N MET A 161 6.90 13.11 -1.25
CA MET A 161 8.17 12.40 -1.50
C MET A 161 9.15 13.21 -2.37
N GLY A 162 8.79 14.41 -2.82
CA GLY A 162 9.65 15.31 -3.60
C GLY A 162 9.41 15.30 -5.11
N PHE A 163 8.45 14.52 -5.63
CA PHE A 163 8.07 14.61 -7.03
C PHE A 163 7.39 15.95 -7.31
N THR A 164 7.88 16.69 -8.31
CA THR A 164 7.53 18.10 -8.57
C THR A 164 6.47 18.28 -9.65
N ASN A 165 6.40 17.37 -10.63
CA ASN A 165 5.37 17.37 -11.68
C ASN A 165 4.37 16.24 -11.47
N VAL A 166 3.53 16.38 -10.44
CA VAL A 166 2.50 15.40 -10.09
C VAL A 166 1.11 15.94 -10.41
N LYS A 167 0.29 15.11 -11.06
CA LYS A 167 -1.11 15.41 -11.39
C LYS A 167 -2.00 14.22 -11.03
N TYR A 168 -3.33 14.42 -11.06
CA TYR A 168 -4.28 13.31 -10.92
C TYR A 168 -5.46 13.44 -11.90
N TYR A 169 -5.95 12.31 -12.38
CA TYR A 169 -7.16 12.24 -13.18
C TYR A 169 -8.38 12.20 -12.26
N GLU A 170 -9.01 13.36 -12.09
CA GLU A 170 -10.16 13.58 -11.22
C GLU A 170 -11.34 12.66 -11.56
N GLY A 171 -11.67 12.56 -12.85
CA GLY A 171 -12.72 11.65 -13.35
C GLY A 171 -12.36 10.17 -13.26
N SER A 172 -11.07 9.83 -13.35
CA SER A 172 -10.56 8.46 -13.16
C SER A 172 -11.24 7.42 -14.07
N TRP A 173 -11.23 6.13 -13.70
CA TRP A 173 -11.80 5.04 -14.49
C TRP A 173 -13.28 5.25 -14.87
N GLU A 174 -14.11 5.82 -13.97
CA GLU A 174 -15.53 6.06 -14.26
C GLU A 174 -15.73 7.08 -15.39
N ASP A 175 -14.94 8.15 -15.42
CA ASP A 175 -14.95 9.12 -16.54
C ASP A 175 -14.34 8.52 -17.81
N TRP A 176 -13.27 7.72 -17.71
CA TRP A 176 -12.69 7.01 -18.86
C TRP A 176 -13.74 6.13 -19.57
N VAL A 177 -14.38 5.22 -18.83
CA VAL A 177 -15.41 4.32 -19.39
C VAL A 177 -16.60 5.10 -19.93
N LYS A 178 -16.98 6.21 -19.29
CA LYS A 178 -18.04 7.08 -19.80
C LYS A 178 -17.69 7.67 -21.16
N ASN A 179 -16.45 8.10 -21.39
CA ASN A 179 -16.05 8.73 -22.65
C ASN A 179 -15.71 7.71 -23.78
N GLU A 180 -15.33 6.47 -23.45
CA GLU A 180 -15.11 5.41 -24.48
C GLU A 180 -16.41 4.74 -24.97
N ASN A 181 -17.53 4.90 -24.23
CA ASN A 181 -18.81 4.25 -24.53
C ASN A 181 -19.81 5.13 -25.33
N HIS A 182 -19.34 6.22 -25.95
CA HIS A 182 -20.14 7.13 -26.80
C HIS A 182 -19.54 7.23 -28.20
#